data_AF-A0A7Y2B8N2-F1
#
_entry.id   AF-A0A7Y2B8N2-F1
#
_cell.length_a   1.000
_cell.length_b   1.000
_cell.length_c   1.000
_cell.angle_alpha   90.00
_cell.angle_beta   90.00
_cell.angle_gamma   90.00
#
_symmetry.space_group_name_H-M   'P 1'
#
loop_
_entity.id
_entity.type
_entity.pdbx_description
1 polymer ?
#
loop_
_entity_poly.entity_id
_entity_poly.type
_entity_poly.pdbx_seq_one_letter_code
_entity_poly.pdbx_strand_id
1 'polypeptide(L)'
;MKTKYTFTKLTCLLFALMTCGLVTGQGVDNNYGSSNNAGHTGGITWIGDSGGFHLSLDNNEVQSRFGTAANTLYLNYYGGDVDMLGSSNPTGDLMVDFNGLYYDNSADRVGIGTASPGQKLEVNITGQDGITINGDDTGDARLYIENGGGNHYLFDDDSDSHTLKLESGVSRALAF
;
A
#
# COMPACT_ATOMS: atom_id res chain seq x y z
N MET A 1 -19.20 -39.81 -67.49
CA MET A 1 -19.04 -38.37 -67.82
C MET A 1 -19.53 -37.55 -66.62
N LYS A 2 -18.60 -36.94 -65.88
CA LYS A 2 -18.72 -35.88 -64.85
C LYS A 2 -19.89 -35.92 -63.84
N THR A 3 -19.62 -36.46 -62.66
CA THR A 3 -20.40 -36.26 -61.42
C THR A 3 -20.36 -34.79 -61.02
N LYS A 4 -21.52 -34.14 -60.93
CA LYS A 4 -21.67 -32.74 -60.47
C LYS A 4 -21.50 -32.70 -58.94
N TYR A 5 -20.44 -32.04 -58.46
CA TYR A 5 -20.31 -31.69 -57.04
C TYR A 5 -21.00 -30.34 -56.81
N THR A 6 -22.05 -30.35 -55.99
CA THR A 6 -22.91 -29.20 -55.68
C THR A 6 -22.19 -28.21 -54.76
N PHE A 7 -22.22 -26.91 -55.11
CA PHE A 7 -21.56 -25.78 -54.43
C PHE A 7 -22.01 -25.52 -52.98
N THR A 8 -22.94 -26.32 -52.43
CA THR A 8 -23.54 -26.12 -51.10
C THR A 8 -22.58 -26.44 -49.94
N LYS A 9 -21.51 -27.20 -50.17
CA LYS A 9 -20.53 -27.54 -49.11
C LYS A 9 -19.46 -26.46 -48.90
N LEU A 10 -19.23 -25.58 -49.88
CA LEU A 10 -18.18 -24.56 -49.79
C LEU A 10 -18.61 -23.34 -48.97
N THR A 11 -19.91 -23.02 -48.95
CA THR A 11 -20.47 -21.95 -48.12
C THR A 11 -20.45 -22.29 -46.63
N CYS A 12 -20.61 -23.57 -46.26
CA CYS A 12 -20.54 -24.01 -44.86
C CYS A 12 -19.10 -23.96 -44.30
N LEU A 13 -18.09 -24.23 -45.14
CA LEU A 13 -16.68 -24.17 -44.76
C LEU A 13 -16.19 -22.71 -44.62
N LEU A 14 -16.72 -21.80 -45.46
CA LEU A 14 -16.42 -20.38 -45.37
C LEU A 14 -17.10 -19.70 -44.16
N PHE A 15 -18.28 -20.19 -43.75
CA PHE A 15 -18.98 -19.71 -42.54
C PHE A 15 -18.32 -20.23 -41.25
N ALA A 16 -17.82 -21.47 -41.25
CA ALA A 16 -17.13 -22.06 -40.09
C ALA A 16 -15.78 -21.40 -39.79
N LEU A 17 -15.07 -20.89 -40.81
CA LEU A 17 -13.84 -20.09 -40.60
C LEU A 17 -14.13 -18.69 -40.05
N MET A 18 -15.32 -18.14 -40.30
CA MET A 18 -15.68 -16.77 -39.91
C MET A 18 -16.27 -16.68 -38.49
N THR A 19 -16.68 -17.81 -37.90
CA THR A 19 -17.12 -17.93 -36.50
C THR A 19 -16.00 -18.38 -35.56
N CYS A 20 -14.81 -18.69 -36.08
CA CYS A 20 -13.64 -18.88 -35.24
C CYS A 20 -13.15 -17.50 -34.82
N GLY A 21 -13.79 -16.95 -33.78
CA GLY A 21 -13.50 -15.63 -33.23
C GLY A 21 -11.99 -15.47 -33.06
N LEU A 22 -11.45 -14.53 -33.83
CA LEU A 22 -10.15 -13.96 -33.55
C LEU A 22 -10.27 -13.31 -32.16
N VAL A 23 -9.78 -13.99 -31.13
CA VAL A 23 -9.62 -13.37 -29.82
C VAL A 23 -8.41 -12.44 -29.93
N THR A 24 -8.62 -11.25 -30.48
CA THR A 24 -7.68 -10.15 -30.34
C THR A 24 -7.67 -9.74 -28.87
N GLY A 25 -6.58 -10.04 -28.16
CA GLY A 25 -6.40 -9.59 -26.78
C GLY A 25 -6.28 -10.70 -25.74
N GLN A 26 -5.52 -11.77 -26.02
CA GLN A 26 -4.97 -12.58 -24.94
C GLN A 26 -3.80 -11.82 -24.32
N GLY A 27 -4.10 -10.88 -23.43
CA GLY A 27 -3.15 -10.49 -22.40
C GLY A 27 -3.16 -11.54 -21.31
N VAL A 28 -1.98 -12.06 -20.99
CA VAL A 28 -1.62 -12.83 -19.79
C VAL A 28 -2.72 -13.78 -19.28
N ASP A 29 -2.84 -14.93 -19.96
CA ASP A 29 -3.46 -16.20 -19.55
C ASP A 29 -4.75 -16.16 -18.70
N ASN A 30 -5.88 -16.19 -19.39
CA ASN A 30 -7.19 -16.78 -19.03
C ASN A 30 -7.37 -17.31 -17.59
N ASN A 31 -7.60 -16.41 -16.63
CA ASN A 31 -8.45 -16.65 -15.48
C ASN A 31 -9.30 -15.38 -15.22
N TYR A 32 -10.45 -15.28 -15.88
CA TYR A 32 -11.50 -14.25 -15.69
C TYR A 32 -11.12 -12.75 -15.80
N GLY A 33 -9.95 -12.38 -16.32
CA GLY A 33 -9.58 -10.98 -16.54
C GLY A 33 -9.15 -10.69 -17.98
N SER A 34 -9.97 -9.98 -18.74
CA SER A 34 -9.56 -9.43 -20.04
C SER A 34 -8.70 -8.18 -19.81
N SER A 35 -7.48 -8.14 -20.35
CA SER A 35 -6.68 -6.91 -20.42
C SER A 35 -7.26 -5.99 -21.49
N ASN A 36 -8.24 -5.17 -21.11
CA ASN A 36 -9.00 -4.41 -22.09
C ASN A 36 -8.42 -2.98 -22.21
N ASN A 37 -7.75 -2.68 -23.33
CA ASN A 37 -7.04 -1.42 -23.61
C ASN A 37 -7.98 -0.28 -24.11
N ALA A 38 -9.28 -0.43 -23.89
CA ALA A 38 -10.28 0.49 -24.42
C ALA A 38 -10.54 1.65 -23.44
N GLY A 39 -9.81 2.76 -23.64
CA GLY A 39 -10.29 4.12 -23.40
C GLY A 39 -10.65 4.49 -21.96
N HIS A 40 -9.63 4.78 -21.14
CA HIS A 40 -9.78 5.70 -20.02
C HIS A 40 -9.01 6.99 -20.31
N THR A 41 -9.61 8.14 -20.03
CA THR A 41 -8.94 9.44 -20.09
C THR A 41 -7.91 9.50 -18.96
N GLY A 42 -6.71 8.95 -19.22
CA GLY A 42 -5.58 8.96 -18.28
C GLY A 42 -5.06 7.60 -17.81
N GLY A 43 -5.53 6.45 -18.35
CA GLY A 43 -5.02 5.13 -17.93
C GLY A 43 -4.85 4.10 -19.04
N ILE A 44 -3.95 3.13 -18.81
CA ILE A 44 -3.35 2.30 -19.87
C ILE A 44 -3.97 0.90 -19.95
N THR A 45 -4.45 0.26 -18.87
CA THR A 45 -5.05 -1.10 -18.92
C THR A 45 -5.74 -1.47 -17.60
N TRP A 46 -6.81 -2.27 -17.64
CA TRP A 46 -7.39 -2.95 -16.48
C TRP A 46 -7.34 -4.49 -16.59
N ILE A 47 -7.30 -5.20 -15.46
CA ILE A 47 -7.35 -6.66 -15.35
C ILE A 47 -8.60 -7.04 -14.54
N GLY A 48 -9.63 -7.58 -15.19
CA GLY A 48 -10.89 -7.98 -14.55
C GLY A 48 -12.14 -7.55 -15.33
N ASP A 49 -13.30 -7.57 -14.68
CA ASP A 49 -14.58 -7.11 -15.25
C ASP A 49 -14.73 -5.60 -15.03
N SER A 50 -14.92 -4.84 -16.11
CA SER A 50 -15.12 -3.39 -16.06
C SER A 50 -16.42 -2.95 -15.40
N GLY A 51 -17.44 -3.81 -15.36
CA GLY A 51 -18.67 -3.60 -14.61
C GLY A 51 -18.61 -4.13 -13.17
N GLY A 52 -17.54 -4.85 -12.82
CA GLY A 52 -17.33 -5.54 -11.56
C GLY A 52 -15.93 -5.31 -11.00
N PHE A 53 -15.37 -6.31 -10.30
CA PHE A 53 -14.04 -6.19 -9.71
C PHE A 53 -12.94 -6.24 -10.76
N HIS A 54 -12.05 -5.25 -10.73
CA HIS A 54 -10.86 -5.20 -11.58
C HIS A 54 -9.71 -4.44 -10.92
N LEU A 55 -8.49 -4.69 -11.41
CA LEU A 55 -7.32 -3.85 -11.18
C LEU A 55 -7.23 -2.84 -12.32
N SER A 56 -7.31 -1.55 -12.03
CA SER A 56 -7.08 -0.46 -12.97
C SER A 56 -5.64 0.01 -12.87
N LEU A 57 -4.98 0.15 -14.01
CA LEU A 57 -3.63 0.71 -14.12
C LEU A 57 -3.74 2.00 -14.92
N ASP A 58 -3.43 3.11 -14.28
CA ASP A 58 -3.37 4.41 -14.93
C ASP A 58 -1.95 4.99 -14.93
N ASN A 59 -1.78 6.25 -15.33
CA ASN A 59 -0.47 6.87 -15.51
C ASN A 59 0.44 6.81 -14.25
N ASN A 60 -0.14 6.78 -13.07
CA ASN A 60 0.60 6.86 -11.80
C ASN A 60 -0.08 6.11 -10.65
N GLU A 61 -1.17 5.41 -10.90
CA GLU A 61 -1.93 4.68 -9.91
C GLU A 61 -2.23 3.25 -10.37
N VAL A 62 -2.12 2.34 -9.43
CA VAL A 62 -2.57 0.96 -9.54
C VAL A 62 -3.66 0.77 -8.50
N GLN A 63 -4.90 0.57 -8.94
CA GLN A 63 -6.07 0.64 -8.06
C GLN A 63 -7.00 -0.55 -8.25
N SER A 64 -7.48 -1.18 -7.17
CA SER A 64 -8.65 -2.06 -7.27
C SER A 64 -9.93 -1.22 -7.43
N ARG A 65 -10.87 -1.69 -8.23
CA ARG A 65 -12.15 -1.02 -8.48
C ARG A 65 -13.31 -2.01 -8.53
N PHE A 66 -14.52 -1.52 -8.34
CA PHE A 66 -15.78 -2.21 -8.63
C PHE A 66 -16.63 -1.34 -9.55
N GLY A 67 -16.65 -1.64 -10.85
CA GLY A 67 -17.21 -0.73 -11.84
C GLY A 67 -16.49 0.63 -11.84
N THR A 68 -17.24 1.72 -11.69
CA THR A 68 -16.66 3.07 -11.60
C THR A 68 -16.25 3.48 -10.18
N ALA A 69 -16.42 2.64 -9.16
CA ALA A 69 -16.07 2.97 -7.77
C ALA A 69 -14.64 2.49 -7.42
N ALA A 70 -13.95 3.29 -6.60
CA ALA A 70 -12.70 2.90 -5.95
C ALA A 70 -12.92 1.71 -5.00
N ASN A 71 -11.93 0.82 -4.87
CA ASN A 71 -11.94 -0.31 -3.95
C ASN A 71 -10.56 -0.50 -3.30
N THR A 72 -10.50 -1.23 -2.18
CA THR A 72 -9.23 -1.54 -1.52
C THR A 72 -8.40 -2.52 -2.36
N LEU A 73 -7.15 -2.15 -2.66
CA LEU A 73 -6.18 -3.07 -3.23
C LEU A 73 -5.56 -3.91 -2.11
N TYR A 74 -6.02 -5.14 -1.95
CA TYR A 74 -5.37 -6.10 -1.06
C TYR A 74 -4.16 -6.73 -1.76
N LEU A 75 -2.96 -6.51 -1.22
CA LEU A 75 -1.76 -7.25 -1.61
C LEU A 75 -1.57 -8.40 -0.64
N ASN A 76 -1.50 -9.64 -1.16
CA ASN A 76 -1.14 -10.81 -0.37
C ASN A 76 -2.02 -11.03 0.90
N TYR A 77 -3.32 -10.79 0.77
CA TYR A 77 -4.30 -10.91 1.86
C TYR A 77 -4.25 -12.26 2.59
N TYR A 78 -3.94 -13.33 1.84
CA TYR A 78 -3.88 -14.70 2.35
C TYR A 78 -2.47 -15.13 2.82
N GLY A 79 -1.47 -14.22 2.81
CA GLY A 79 -0.08 -14.48 3.23
C GLY A 79 0.87 -14.89 2.11
N GLY A 80 2.19 -14.72 2.36
CA GLY A 80 3.28 -14.74 1.35
C GLY A 80 4.19 -13.51 1.51
N ASP A 81 5.17 -13.32 0.63
CA ASP A 81 6.02 -12.12 0.66
C ASP A 81 5.54 -11.09 -0.38
N VAL A 82 5.39 -9.84 0.05
CA VAL A 82 5.25 -8.69 -0.85
C VAL A 82 6.55 -7.91 -0.79
N ASP A 83 7.42 -8.13 -1.77
CA ASP A 83 8.61 -7.31 -1.94
C ASP A 83 8.22 -6.00 -2.63
N MET A 84 8.07 -4.94 -1.83
CA MET A 84 7.74 -3.59 -2.31
C MET A 84 8.98 -2.78 -2.70
N LEU A 85 10.17 -3.32 -2.46
CA LEU A 85 11.43 -2.57 -2.42
C LEU A 85 12.44 -3.08 -3.45
N GLY A 86 12.33 -4.35 -3.84
CA GLY A 86 13.14 -4.98 -4.87
C GLY A 86 14.62 -5.15 -4.49
N SER A 87 15.33 -6.01 -5.21
CA SER A 87 16.78 -6.21 -5.05
C SER A 87 17.65 -4.97 -5.41
N SER A 88 17.04 -3.88 -5.87
CA SER A 88 17.68 -2.61 -6.22
C SER A 88 17.52 -1.51 -5.16
N ASN A 89 16.84 -1.80 -4.05
CA ASN A 89 16.89 -0.99 -2.84
C ASN A 89 17.91 -1.62 -1.89
N PRO A 90 19.22 -1.29 -2.01
CA PRO A 90 20.26 -1.95 -1.21
C PRO A 90 20.11 -1.68 0.28
N THR A 91 19.39 -0.64 0.67
CA THR A 91 19.10 -0.33 2.07
C THR A 91 17.84 -1.06 2.55
N GLY A 92 16.86 -1.30 1.68
CA GLY A 92 15.64 -2.07 1.99
C GLY A 92 14.59 -1.25 2.73
N ASP A 93 14.59 0.07 2.54
CA ASP A 93 13.76 0.98 3.32
C ASP A 93 12.31 1.06 2.80
N LEU A 94 11.32 1.01 3.70
CA LEU A 94 9.92 1.24 3.38
C LEU A 94 9.56 2.70 3.66
N MET A 95 9.16 3.43 2.62
CA MET A 95 8.76 4.82 2.70
C MET A 95 7.29 4.98 2.33
N VAL A 96 6.45 5.34 3.29
CA VAL A 96 4.99 5.54 3.09
C VAL A 96 4.69 7.00 2.73
N ASP A 97 5.59 7.92 3.07
CA ASP A 97 5.65 9.34 2.70
C ASP A 97 7.07 9.85 3.01
N PHE A 98 7.70 10.67 2.15
CA PHE A 98 9.15 10.97 2.20
C PHE A 98 9.62 11.55 3.53
N ASN A 99 8.73 12.28 4.20
CA ASN A 99 8.99 12.84 5.52
C ASN A 99 8.00 12.33 6.59
N GLY A 100 7.03 11.48 6.22
CA GLY A 100 5.94 11.09 7.11
C GLY A 100 6.33 9.92 8.00
N LEU A 101 6.41 8.71 7.44
CA LEU A 101 6.81 7.47 8.10
C LEU A 101 7.90 6.79 7.27
N TYR A 102 9.05 6.58 7.89
CA TYR A 102 10.25 6.04 7.28
C TYR A 102 10.78 4.85 8.10
N TYR A 103 10.99 3.70 7.46
CA TYR A 103 11.70 2.57 8.06
C TYR A 103 13.08 2.42 7.41
N ASP A 104 14.15 2.69 8.17
CA ASP A 104 15.54 2.44 7.81
C ASP A 104 15.87 0.98 8.11
N ASN A 105 15.91 0.14 7.08
CA ASN A 105 16.22 -1.27 7.21
C ASN A 105 17.73 -1.51 7.40
N SER A 106 18.59 -0.59 6.96
CA SER A 106 20.03 -0.73 7.15
C SER A 106 20.45 -0.58 8.62
N ALA A 107 19.69 0.19 9.41
CA ALA A 107 19.95 0.46 10.82
C ALA A 107 18.87 -0.11 11.78
N ASP A 108 17.84 -0.75 11.23
CA ASP A 108 16.62 -1.21 11.91
C ASP A 108 16.00 -0.09 12.76
N ARG A 109 15.62 1.04 12.13
CA ARG A 109 15.08 2.24 12.80
C ARG A 109 13.81 2.75 12.13
N VAL A 110 12.93 3.37 12.91
CA VAL A 110 11.72 4.04 12.43
C VAL A 110 11.85 5.55 12.67
N GLY A 111 11.67 6.34 11.62
CA GLY A 111 11.56 7.79 11.66
C GLY A 111 10.13 8.26 11.38
N ILE A 112 9.66 9.23 12.15
CA ILE A 112 8.46 10.02 11.85
C ILE A 112 8.90 11.48 11.74
N GLY A 113 8.64 12.15 10.62
CA GLY A 113 9.17 13.51 10.39
C GLY A 113 10.65 13.57 9.99
N THR A 114 11.31 12.42 9.80
CA THR A 114 12.74 12.31 9.45
C THR A 114 13.02 11.05 8.62
N ALA A 115 13.86 11.20 7.59
CA ALA A 115 14.38 10.09 6.78
C ALA A 115 15.77 9.61 7.26
N SER A 116 16.27 10.11 8.39
CA SER A 116 17.58 9.74 8.94
C SER A 116 17.51 9.61 10.46
N PRO A 117 16.72 8.65 10.99
CA PRO A 117 16.59 8.47 12.42
C PRO A 117 17.94 8.09 13.06
N GLY A 118 18.35 8.83 14.08
CA GLY A 118 19.51 8.57 14.93
C GLY A 118 19.25 7.54 16.04
N GLN A 119 17.98 7.27 16.35
CA GLN A 119 17.54 6.31 17.36
C GLN A 119 16.62 5.23 16.77
N LYS A 120 16.32 4.17 17.54
CA LYS A 120 15.44 3.07 17.09
C LYS A 120 14.04 3.54 16.69
N LEU A 121 13.51 4.49 17.42
CA LEU A 121 12.33 5.27 17.06
C LEU A 121 12.69 6.74 17.25
N GLU A 122 12.57 7.53 16.20
CA GLU A 122 12.75 8.98 16.25
C GLU A 122 11.51 9.67 15.69
N VAL A 123 10.98 10.62 16.44
CA VAL A 123 9.91 11.50 16.00
C VAL A 123 10.50 12.91 15.93
N ASN A 124 10.82 13.35 14.73
CA ASN A 124 11.34 14.68 14.45
C ASN A 124 10.17 15.64 14.24
N ILE A 125 10.04 16.61 15.13
CA ILE A 125 8.94 17.57 15.16
C ILE A 125 9.44 18.97 14.84
N THR A 126 8.58 19.79 14.24
CA THR A 126 8.83 21.23 14.07
C THR A 126 7.71 22.02 14.74
N GLY A 127 8.06 22.99 15.58
CA GLY A 127 7.08 23.72 16.40
C GLY A 127 6.65 22.94 17.66
N GLN A 128 5.43 23.19 18.13
CA GLN A 128 4.88 22.59 19.34
C GLN A 128 4.07 21.33 18.98
N ASP A 129 4.74 20.17 18.93
CA ASP A 129 4.15 18.85 18.65
C ASP A 129 4.80 17.76 19.53
N GLY A 130 4.41 16.49 19.41
CA GLY A 130 5.02 15.39 20.16
C GLY A 130 4.35 14.03 20.00
N ILE A 131 4.66 13.13 20.94
CA ILE A 131 4.07 11.78 20.97
C ILE A 131 2.87 11.79 21.92
N THR A 132 1.67 11.56 21.37
CA THR A 132 0.44 11.39 22.17
C THR A 132 0.18 9.91 22.43
N ILE A 133 -0.05 9.53 23.69
CA ILE A 133 -0.44 8.16 24.09
C ILE A 133 -1.83 8.22 24.74
N ASN A 134 -2.85 7.76 24.00
CA ASN A 134 -4.25 7.79 24.45
C ASN A 134 -4.70 6.41 24.98
N GLY A 135 -5.43 6.40 26.09
CA GLY A 135 -6.11 5.22 26.64
C GLY A 135 -7.60 5.25 26.35
N ASP A 136 -8.27 4.09 26.44
CA ASP A 136 -9.71 3.92 26.19
C ASP A 136 -10.55 3.79 27.46
N ASP A 137 -10.03 4.31 28.58
CA ASP A 137 -10.61 4.21 29.93
C ASP A 137 -10.77 2.78 30.49
N THR A 138 -10.29 1.74 29.78
CA THR A 138 -10.26 0.34 30.27
C THR A 138 -8.86 -0.19 30.59
N GLY A 139 -7.85 0.68 30.51
CA GLY A 139 -6.47 0.46 30.93
C GLY A 139 -5.66 1.74 30.77
N ASP A 140 -4.63 1.93 31.60
CA ASP A 140 -3.78 3.12 31.50
C ASP A 140 -2.89 3.05 30.24
N ALA A 141 -2.96 4.08 29.41
CA ALA A 141 -1.92 4.39 28.43
C ALA A 141 -0.63 4.71 29.18
N ARG A 142 0.46 3.99 28.86
CA ARG A 142 1.75 4.13 29.55
C ARG A 142 2.91 4.19 28.56
N LEU A 143 3.82 5.13 28.80
CA LEU A 143 5.19 5.01 28.34
C LEU A 143 5.98 4.28 29.42
N TYR A 144 6.37 3.04 29.15
CA TYR A 144 7.14 2.22 30.10
C TYR A 144 8.62 2.26 29.73
N ILE A 145 9.47 2.67 30.66
CA ILE A 145 10.92 2.75 30.48
C ILE A 145 11.53 1.92 31.61
N GLU A 146 12.22 0.83 31.25
CA GLU A 146 12.87 -0.07 32.21
C GLU A 146 14.36 -0.25 31.92
N ASN A 147 15.16 -0.23 32.98
CA ASN A 147 16.60 -0.34 32.93
C ASN A 147 16.97 -1.12 34.18
N GLY A 148 17.10 -2.45 34.09
CA GLY A 148 17.10 -3.46 35.18
C GLY A 148 18.15 -3.32 36.30
N GLY A 149 18.47 -2.11 36.72
CA GLY A 149 19.38 -1.68 37.78
C GLY A 149 19.96 -0.27 37.55
N GLY A 150 19.68 0.40 36.42
CA GLY A 150 20.25 1.70 36.06
C GLY A 150 19.24 2.86 36.12
N ASN A 151 19.74 4.09 35.95
CA ASN A 151 18.90 5.28 35.96
C ASN A 151 18.06 5.40 34.67
N HIS A 152 16.90 6.02 34.83
CA HIS A 152 16.07 6.52 33.75
C HIS A 152 16.27 8.03 33.64
N TYR A 153 16.57 8.52 32.43
CA TYR A 153 16.73 9.95 32.19
C TYR A 153 15.57 10.45 31.33
N LEU A 154 14.90 11.48 31.81
CA LEU A 154 14.04 12.36 31.04
C LEU A 154 14.69 13.74 31.14
N PHE A 155 15.30 14.22 30.06
CA PHE A 155 16.01 15.50 30.03
C PHE A 155 15.44 16.39 28.91
N ASP A 156 15.54 17.69 29.14
CA ASP A 156 15.16 18.77 28.21
C ASP A 156 16.46 19.36 27.62
N ASP A 157 16.45 19.86 26.39
CA ASP A 157 17.62 20.53 25.79
C ASP A 157 17.77 21.96 26.35
N ASP A 158 19.02 22.39 26.54
CA ASP A 158 19.43 23.51 27.40
C ASP A 158 18.99 24.91 26.89
N SER A 159 18.25 24.99 25.78
CA SER A 159 18.07 26.22 25.01
C SER A 159 16.92 27.12 25.49
N ASP A 160 15.86 26.59 26.16
CA ASP A 160 14.58 27.31 26.34
C ASP A 160 14.02 27.32 27.78
N SER A 161 14.88 27.41 28.82
CA SER A 161 14.48 27.69 30.22
C SER A 161 13.94 26.50 31.06
N HIS A 162 14.15 25.26 30.64
CA HIS A 162 14.15 24.05 31.49
C HIS A 162 12.94 23.83 32.40
N THR A 163 11.82 23.36 31.86
CA THR A 163 10.78 22.77 32.70
C THR A 163 10.36 21.40 32.19
N LEU A 164 10.80 20.34 32.88
CA LEU A 164 10.13 19.04 32.80
C LEU A 164 8.72 19.21 33.41
N LYS A 165 7.73 19.39 32.54
CA LYS A 165 6.33 19.53 32.94
C LYS A 165 5.70 18.15 33.09
N LEU A 166 5.30 17.81 34.31
CA LEU A 166 4.44 16.66 34.59
C LEU A 166 3.08 17.23 35.01
N GLU A 167 2.09 17.12 34.13
CA GLU A 167 0.74 17.57 34.41
C GLU A 167 -0.27 16.45 34.17
N SER A 168 -1.36 16.52 34.92
CA SER A 168 -2.49 15.62 34.80
C SER A 168 -3.68 16.41 34.28
N GLY A 169 -4.60 15.74 33.57
CA GLY A 169 -5.84 16.37 33.11
C GLY A 169 -6.67 16.94 34.26
N VAL A 170 -7.58 17.86 33.94
CA VAL A 170 -8.50 18.43 34.95
C VAL A 170 -9.18 17.30 35.74
N SER A 171 -9.15 17.40 37.07
CA SER A 171 -9.71 16.40 37.99
C SER A 171 -9.02 15.03 38.04
N ARG A 172 -7.81 14.88 37.47
CA ARG A 172 -6.98 13.67 37.65
C ARG A 172 -5.77 14.01 38.54
N ALA A 173 -5.46 13.16 39.52
CA ALA A 173 -4.27 13.32 40.35
C ALA A 173 -3.04 12.71 39.65
N LEU A 174 -1.87 13.32 39.82
CA LEU A 174 -0.60 12.65 39.56
C LEU A 174 -0.41 11.56 40.63
N ALA A 175 -0.23 10.31 40.19
CA ALA A 175 0.12 9.20 41.06
C ALA A 175 1.60 8.88 40.87
N PHE A 176 2.32 8.73 41.98
CA PHE A 176 3.75 8.39 42.03
C PHE A 176 3.94 7.07 42.78
#